data_AF-A0AAP5BHI0-F1
#
_entry.id   AF-A0AAP5BHI0-F1
#
_cell.length_a   1.000
_cell.length_b   1.000
_cell.length_c   1.000
_cell.angle_alpha   90.00
_cell.angle_beta   90.00
_cell.angle_gamma   90.00
#
_symmetry.space_group_name_H-M   'P 1'
#
loop_
_entity.id
_entity.type
_entity.pdbx_description
1 polymer ?
#
loop_
_entity_poly.entity_id
_entity_poly.type
_entity_poly.pdbx_seq_one_letter_code
_entity_poly.pdbx_strand_id
1 'polypeptide(L)'
;MAIYLDDTQRKTLAKQAASWTWRTQWPTWLLITTIYGGWFGVATHARGLGLPLTTVLLALLGAWYMSLQHELLHGHPTRWPFFNALLGFAPLAVWFPYSVYHDSHLQHHDDPHLTLPERDPESYFVSQRVWQRAGLAIRALLIFRNTFIGRLLVGPAFAIAATGVDELRSIKRGDLRHVPMWVAHLVALAALTVWLQRVCGVPAWAFIIGAGYGSLSLGSIRSFQEHRAAHAHEHRTVINEAGWFWRLLFLNNNYHLVHHDLPHVPWFALREVYETSRQQYIERSGGFLVHGYSEWLRLYAFALVATPVHGDNLSDFIQKNPPASAWFAGTLRGNFMAVVRRRELREANLPATAERQTARQAL
;
A
#
# COMPACT_ATOMS: atom_id res chain seq x y z
N MET A 1 6.94 9.36 11.85
CA MET A 1 8.06 10.33 12.04
C MET A 1 8.94 10.22 10.82
N ALA A 2 9.42 11.31 10.23
CA ALA A 2 10.27 11.20 9.04
C ALA A 2 11.63 10.58 9.39
N ILE A 3 12.04 9.58 8.61
CA ILE A 3 13.34 8.93 8.70
C ILE A 3 14.12 9.32 7.44
N TYR A 4 15.20 10.07 7.63
CA TYR A 4 16.13 10.40 6.56
C TYR A 4 17.28 9.39 6.58
N LEU A 5 17.77 9.00 5.42
CA LEU A 5 18.94 8.12 5.31
C LEU A 5 20.21 8.83 5.81
N ASP A 6 20.36 10.11 5.48
CA ASP A 6 21.46 10.97 5.91
C ASP A 6 21.08 12.46 5.85
N ASP A 7 21.98 13.33 6.32
CA ASP A 7 21.80 14.78 6.28
C ASP A 7 21.76 15.36 4.86
N THR A 8 22.38 14.66 3.89
CA THR A 8 22.40 15.09 2.48
C THR A 8 21.00 14.96 1.87
N GLN A 9 20.34 13.83 2.10
CA GLN A 9 18.96 13.59 1.70
C GLN A 9 18.03 14.62 2.34
N ARG A 10 18.16 14.86 3.66
CA ARG A 10 17.36 15.87 4.37
C ARG A 10 17.51 17.27 3.76
N LYS A 11 18.73 17.72 3.48
CA LYS A 11 19.00 19.03 2.86
C LYS A 11 18.47 19.11 1.42
N THR A 12 18.59 18.03 0.67
CA THR A 12 18.10 17.94 -0.71
C THR A 12 16.58 18.06 -0.76
N LEU A 13 15.88 17.34 0.12
CA LEU A 13 14.43 17.42 0.26
C LEU A 13 13.97 18.81 0.70
N ALA A 14 14.68 19.46 1.63
CA ALA A 14 14.36 20.83 2.02
C ALA A 14 14.47 21.82 0.84
N LYS A 15 15.48 21.64 -0.04
CA LYS A 15 15.63 22.43 -1.27
C LYS A 15 14.53 22.15 -2.28
N GLN A 16 14.18 20.87 -2.50
CA GLN A 16 13.08 20.49 -3.39
C GLN A 16 11.71 20.98 -2.88
N ALA A 17 11.49 20.97 -1.57
CA ALA A 17 10.28 21.49 -0.94
C ALA A 17 10.08 23.01 -1.14
N ALA A 18 11.17 23.74 -1.40
CA ALA A 18 11.12 25.16 -1.75
C ALA A 18 10.79 25.41 -3.24
N SER A 19 10.83 24.38 -4.08
CA SER A 19 10.53 24.50 -5.51
C SER A 19 9.07 24.91 -5.76
N TRP A 20 8.83 25.56 -6.90
CA TRP A 20 7.49 25.96 -7.30
C TRP A 20 6.52 24.77 -7.36
N THR A 21 6.94 23.64 -7.96
CA THR A 21 6.11 22.43 -8.09
C THR A 21 5.68 21.87 -6.74
N TRP A 22 6.59 21.77 -5.77
CA TRP A 22 6.25 21.26 -4.43
C TRP A 22 5.37 22.25 -3.68
N ARG A 23 5.66 23.55 -3.76
CA ARG A 23 4.89 24.56 -3.02
C ARG A 23 3.47 24.74 -3.55
N THR A 24 3.26 24.65 -4.87
CA THR A 24 1.94 24.82 -5.47
C THR A 24 1.15 23.52 -5.52
N GLN A 25 1.81 22.37 -5.42
CA GLN A 25 1.19 21.04 -5.55
C GLN A 25 0.37 20.91 -6.84
N TRP A 26 0.75 21.65 -7.91
CA TRP A 26 0.02 21.64 -9.18
C TRP A 26 -0.15 20.23 -9.78
N PRO A 27 0.79 19.26 -9.63
CA PRO A 27 0.56 17.91 -10.15
C PRO A 27 -0.58 17.21 -9.40
N THR A 28 -0.69 17.41 -8.09
CA THR A 28 -1.77 16.86 -7.26
C THR A 28 -3.10 17.56 -7.56
N TRP A 29 -3.12 18.87 -7.82
CA TRP A 29 -4.33 19.55 -8.29
C TRP A 29 -4.79 19.06 -9.66
N LEU A 30 -3.87 18.93 -10.62
CA LEU A 30 -4.17 18.37 -11.93
C LEU A 30 -4.71 16.94 -11.81
N LEU A 31 -4.12 16.14 -10.92
CA LEU A 31 -4.57 14.79 -10.61
C LEU A 31 -6.00 14.77 -10.06
N ILE A 32 -6.32 15.64 -9.09
CA ILE A 32 -7.68 15.79 -8.54
C ILE A 32 -8.66 16.10 -9.69
N THR A 33 -8.39 17.13 -10.49
CA THR A 33 -9.26 17.49 -11.62
C THR A 33 -9.40 16.34 -12.62
N THR A 34 -8.33 15.61 -12.90
CA THR A 34 -8.33 14.49 -13.85
C THR A 34 -9.16 13.32 -13.33
N ILE A 35 -9.02 12.94 -12.06
CA ILE A 35 -9.76 11.84 -11.46
C ILE A 35 -11.25 12.19 -11.37
N TYR A 36 -11.58 13.36 -10.82
CA TYR A 36 -12.98 13.80 -10.70
C TYR A 36 -13.63 14.00 -12.07
N GLY A 37 -12.96 14.71 -12.98
CA GLY A 37 -13.45 14.93 -14.34
C GLY A 37 -13.59 13.63 -15.13
N GLY A 38 -12.62 12.73 -15.01
CA GLY A 38 -12.66 11.41 -15.64
C GLY A 38 -13.80 10.54 -15.10
N TRP A 39 -13.96 10.49 -13.77
CA TRP A 39 -14.98 9.65 -13.13
C TRP A 39 -16.40 10.12 -13.50
N PHE A 40 -16.68 11.42 -13.35
CA PHE A 40 -17.98 11.98 -13.73
C PHE A 40 -18.19 12.00 -15.25
N GLY A 41 -17.12 12.18 -16.03
CA GLY A 41 -17.14 12.06 -17.50
C GLY A 41 -17.55 10.67 -17.96
N VAL A 42 -16.93 9.62 -17.42
CA VAL A 42 -17.29 8.22 -17.71
C VAL A 42 -18.73 7.93 -17.28
N ALA A 43 -19.12 8.35 -16.07
CA ALA A 43 -20.48 8.14 -15.56
C ALA A 43 -21.54 8.79 -16.48
N THR A 44 -21.35 10.05 -16.86
CA THR A 44 -22.32 10.77 -17.72
C THR A 44 -22.41 10.21 -19.15
N HIS A 45 -21.34 9.57 -19.65
CA HIS A 45 -21.30 8.96 -20.98
C HIS A 45 -21.55 7.44 -20.97
N ALA A 46 -21.98 6.88 -19.84
CA ALA A 46 -22.13 5.44 -19.64
C ALA A 46 -23.01 4.74 -20.70
N ARG A 47 -24.08 5.41 -21.16
CA ARG A 47 -24.98 4.86 -22.19
C ARG A 47 -24.28 4.65 -23.54
N GLY A 48 -23.35 5.54 -23.90
CA GLY A 48 -22.58 5.44 -25.14
C GLY A 48 -21.42 4.45 -25.02
N LEU A 49 -20.79 4.38 -23.85
CA LEU A 49 -19.68 3.46 -23.57
C LEU A 49 -20.13 2.00 -23.40
N GLY A 50 -21.38 1.79 -22.98
CA GLY A 50 -21.89 0.48 -22.58
C GLY A 50 -21.49 0.12 -21.15
N LEU A 51 -22.31 -0.73 -20.52
CA LEU A 51 -22.18 -1.05 -19.10
C LEU A 51 -20.85 -1.72 -18.72
N PRO A 52 -20.32 -2.71 -19.46
CA PRO A 52 -19.07 -3.37 -19.07
C PRO A 52 -17.87 -2.42 -19.07
N LEU A 53 -17.70 -1.64 -20.15
CA LEU A 53 -16.60 -0.68 -20.27
C LEU A 53 -16.73 0.43 -19.22
N THR A 54 -17.93 0.96 -19.01
CA THR A 54 -18.20 1.94 -17.94
C THR A 54 -17.77 1.40 -16.58
N THR A 55 -18.15 0.16 -16.26
CA THR A 55 -17.84 -0.47 -14.97
C THR A 55 -16.32 -0.62 -14.76
N VAL A 56 -15.59 -1.07 -15.78
CA VAL A 56 -14.13 -1.20 -15.73
C VAL A 56 -13.44 0.15 -15.58
N LEU A 57 -13.87 1.16 -16.33
CA LEU A 57 -13.28 2.50 -16.25
C LEU A 57 -13.56 3.16 -14.89
N LEU A 58 -14.77 3.01 -14.34
CA LEU A 58 -15.09 3.48 -13.00
C LEU A 58 -14.30 2.73 -11.92
N ALA A 59 -14.05 1.42 -12.08
CA ALA A 59 -13.19 0.66 -11.18
C ALA A 59 -11.74 1.18 -11.21
N LEU A 60 -11.20 1.44 -12.41
CA LEU A 60 -9.85 1.98 -12.58
C LEU A 60 -9.72 3.39 -11.98
N LEU A 61 -10.69 4.26 -12.25
CA LEU A 61 -10.72 5.61 -11.69
C LEU A 61 -10.96 5.60 -10.18
N GLY A 62 -11.73 4.65 -9.66
CA GLY A 62 -11.92 4.44 -8.23
C GLY A 62 -10.64 3.96 -7.54
N ALA A 63 -9.87 3.06 -8.16
CA ALA A 63 -8.55 2.65 -7.65
C ALA A 63 -7.55 3.81 -7.68
N TRP A 64 -7.58 4.64 -8.73
CA TRP A 64 -6.76 5.85 -8.79
C TRP A 64 -7.18 6.89 -7.74
N TYR A 65 -8.49 7.03 -7.53
CA TYR A 65 -9.06 7.86 -6.47
C TYR A 65 -8.66 7.40 -5.08
N MET A 66 -8.59 6.10 -4.80
CA MET A 66 -8.06 5.60 -3.53
C MET A 66 -6.59 5.97 -3.32
N SER A 67 -5.79 5.94 -4.39
CA SER A 67 -4.40 6.39 -4.33
C SER A 67 -4.32 7.90 -4.08
N LEU A 68 -5.23 8.68 -4.66
CA LEU A 68 -5.40 10.10 -4.31
C LEU A 68 -5.82 10.27 -2.84
N GLN A 69 -6.78 9.49 -2.32
CA GLN A 69 -7.18 9.56 -0.91
C GLN A 69 -5.98 9.30 0.02
N HIS A 70 -5.09 8.36 -0.34
CA HIS A 70 -3.83 8.11 0.34
C HIS A 70 -2.90 9.34 0.33
N GLU A 71 -2.76 10.01 -0.81
CA GLU A 71 -1.98 11.25 -0.89
C GLU A 71 -2.60 12.38 -0.05
N LEU A 72 -3.93 12.47 -0.04
CA LEU A 72 -4.68 13.49 0.71
C LEU A 72 -4.49 13.35 2.23
N LEU A 73 -4.52 12.12 2.74
CA LEU A 73 -4.35 11.84 4.18
C LEU A 73 -2.95 12.15 4.68
N HIS A 74 -1.95 12.23 3.81
CA HIS A 74 -0.59 12.64 4.14
C HIS A 74 -0.35 14.15 4.07
N GLY A 75 -1.41 14.94 3.87
CA GLY A 75 -1.32 16.41 3.93
C GLY A 75 -1.03 17.08 2.59
N HIS A 76 -1.36 16.42 1.48
CA HIS A 76 -1.32 17.01 0.15
C HIS A 76 -2.75 17.23 -0.40
N PRO A 77 -3.00 18.18 -1.30
CA PRO A 77 -2.09 19.25 -1.72
C PRO A 77 -2.01 20.40 -0.71
N THR A 78 -2.82 20.39 0.37
CA THR A 78 -2.88 21.52 1.32
C THR A 78 -2.43 21.12 2.71
N ARG A 79 -1.91 22.10 3.47
CA ARG A 79 -1.58 21.93 4.89
C ARG A 79 -2.81 21.82 5.80
N TRP A 80 -4.03 21.90 5.26
CA TRP A 80 -5.27 21.93 6.03
C TRP A 80 -5.97 20.57 5.93
N PRO A 81 -5.87 19.72 6.97
CA PRO A 81 -6.41 18.36 6.91
C PRO A 81 -7.91 18.31 6.57
N PHE A 82 -8.69 19.27 7.08
CA PHE A 82 -10.11 19.39 6.78
C PHE A 82 -10.38 19.59 5.28
N PHE A 83 -9.59 20.45 4.62
CA PHE A 83 -9.78 20.72 3.20
C PHE A 83 -9.37 19.51 2.34
N ASN A 84 -8.28 18.83 2.70
CA ASN A 84 -7.90 17.57 2.04
C ASN A 84 -8.97 16.47 2.26
N ALA A 85 -9.56 16.40 3.46
CA ALA A 85 -10.65 15.48 3.75
C ALA A 85 -11.89 15.76 2.89
N LEU A 86 -12.22 17.03 2.63
CA LEU A 86 -13.30 17.39 1.71
C LEU A 86 -13.04 16.90 0.28
N LEU A 87 -11.78 17.02 -0.19
CA LEU A 87 -11.36 16.48 -1.50
C LEU A 87 -11.41 14.95 -1.57
N GLY A 88 -11.27 14.26 -0.43
CA GLY A 88 -11.28 12.80 -0.33
C GLY A 88 -12.62 12.21 0.11
N PHE A 89 -13.63 13.04 0.39
CA PHE A 89 -14.89 12.62 0.99
C PHE A 89 -15.81 11.85 0.03
N ALA A 90 -15.74 12.14 -1.28
CA ALA A 90 -16.68 11.57 -2.25
C ALA A 90 -16.60 10.03 -2.28
N PRO A 91 -17.74 9.31 -2.27
CA PRO A 91 -17.77 7.84 -2.17
C PRO A 91 -17.52 7.16 -3.53
N LEU A 92 -16.53 7.65 -4.30
CA LEU A 92 -16.26 7.19 -5.67
C LEU A 92 -15.73 5.74 -5.71
N ALA A 93 -15.10 5.29 -4.62
CA ALA A 93 -14.62 3.92 -4.41
C ALA A 93 -15.50 3.09 -3.45
N VAL A 94 -16.70 3.60 -3.12
CA VAL A 94 -17.80 2.91 -2.41
C VAL A 94 -17.56 2.57 -0.94
N TRP A 95 -16.54 1.80 -0.59
CA TRP A 95 -16.60 0.95 0.61
C TRP A 95 -16.16 1.61 1.92
N PHE A 96 -15.21 2.55 1.88
CA PHE A 96 -14.60 3.09 3.10
C PHE A 96 -14.72 4.63 3.17
N PRO A 97 -15.25 5.19 4.27
CA PRO A 97 -15.20 6.62 4.52
C PRO A 97 -13.74 7.09 4.66
N TYR A 98 -13.46 8.29 4.15
CA TYR A 98 -12.13 8.87 4.16
C TYR A 98 -11.48 8.91 5.56
N SER A 99 -12.24 9.27 6.60
CA SER A 99 -11.71 9.36 7.98
C SER A 99 -11.35 7.99 8.57
N VAL A 100 -12.16 6.96 8.28
CA VAL A 100 -11.89 5.60 8.73
C VAL A 100 -10.63 5.08 8.04
N TYR A 101 -10.51 5.35 6.73
CA TYR A 101 -9.29 5.04 5.98
C TYR A 101 -8.08 5.81 6.53
N HIS A 102 -8.21 7.11 6.78
CA HIS A 102 -7.17 7.95 7.39
C HIS A 102 -6.65 7.37 8.71
N ASP A 103 -7.55 7.06 9.65
CA ASP A 103 -7.16 6.58 10.97
C ASP A 103 -6.52 5.18 10.90
N SER A 104 -7.09 4.29 10.09
CA SER A 104 -6.53 2.96 9.82
C SER A 104 -5.14 3.05 9.19
N HIS A 105 -4.98 3.94 8.21
CA HIS A 105 -3.71 4.10 7.49
C HIS A 105 -2.62 4.74 8.36
N LEU A 106 -2.97 5.70 9.22
CA LEU A 106 -2.01 6.24 10.17
C LEU A 106 -1.57 5.22 11.23
N GLN A 107 -2.46 4.31 11.62
CA GLN A 107 -2.09 3.16 12.47
C GLN A 107 -1.12 2.21 11.74
N HIS A 108 -1.32 2.03 10.44
CA HIS A 108 -0.46 1.21 9.60
C HIS A 108 0.98 1.78 9.45
N HIS A 109 1.14 3.11 9.52
CA HIS A 109 2.45 3.79 9.53
C HIS A 109 3.27 3.63 10.82
N ASP A 110 2.84 2.77 11.75
CA ASP A 110 3.60 2.39 12.95
C ASP A 110 4.56 1.21 12.62
N ASP A 111 5.67 1.53 11.95
CA ASP A 111 6.65 0.58 11.40
C ASP A 111 7.03 -0.59 12.33
N PRO A 112 7.33 -0.38 13.64
CA PRO A 112 7.65 -1.48 14.56
C PRO A 112 6.58 -2.58 14.63
N HIS A 113 5.31 -2.23 14.36
CA HIS A 113 4.18 -3.13 14.45
C HIS A 113 3.66 -3.65 13.10
N LEU A 114 4.28 -3.25 11.98
CA LEU A 114 3.95 -3.78 10.67
C LEU A 114 3.94 -5.31 10.66
N THR A 115 2.98 -5.89 9.96
CA THR A 115 2.68 -7.32 9.83
C THR A 115 2.08 -8.00 11.06
N LEU A 116 1.97 -7.32 12.21
CA LEU A 116 1.35 -7.90 13.41
C LEU A 116 -0.19 -7.86 13.29
N PRO A 117 -0.90 -9.00 13.25
CA PRO A 117 -2.33 -9.07 12.94
C PRO A 117 -3.25 -8.22 13.84
N GLU A 118 -2.85 -7.98 15.09
CA GLU A 118 -3.67 -7.27 16.09
C GLU A 118 -3.32 -5.77 16.18
N ARG A 119 -2.28 -5.31 15.46
CA ARG A 119 -1.78 -3.93 15.54
C ARG A 119 -1.71 -3.25 14.18
N ASP A 120 -1.41 -4.00 13.14
CA ASP A 120 -1.40 -3.52 11.76
C ASP A 120 -2.73 -3.87 11.08
N PRO A 121 -3.60 -2.89 10.80
CA PRO A 121 -4.90 -3.13 10.19
C PRO A 121 -4.81 -3.61 8.74
N GLU A 122 -3.65 -3.46 8.09
CA GLU A 122 -3.40 -3.93 6.73
C GLU A 122 -2.63 -5.27 6.71
N SER A 123 -2.36 -5.85 7.90
CA SER A 123 -1.68 -7.13 8.01
C SER A 123 -2.44 -8.22 7.29
N TYR A 124 -1.72 -8.94 6.44
CA TYR A 124 -2.25 -10.09 5.73
C TYR A 124 -2.09 -11.40 6.50
N PHE A 125 -1.47 -11.34 7.68
CA PHE A 125 -1.36 -12.46 8.59
C PHE A 125 -2.54 -12.52 9.56
N VAL A 126 -2.75 -13.69 10.14
CA VAL A 126 -3.67 -13.88 11.26
C VAL A 126 -2.90 -14.37 12.48
N SER A 127 -3.39 -14.08 13.68
CA SER A 127 -2.80 -14.61 14.90
C SER A 127 -3.04 -16.11 15.02
N GLN A 128 -2.16 -16.81 15.75
CA GLN A 128 -2.27 -18.25 15.96
C GLN A 128 -3.64 -18.64 16.57
N ARG A 129 -4.18 -17.78 17.44
CA ARG A 129 -5.52 -17.94 18.03
C ARG A 129 -6.63 -17.91 16.97
N VAL A 130 -6.57 -16.97 16.03
CA VAL A 130 -7.55 -16.87 14.93
C VAL A 130 -7.46 -18.09 14.03
N TRP A 131 -6.24 -18.53 13.69
CA TRP A 131 -6.03 -19.73 12.88
C TRP A 131 -6.58 -21.01 13.53
N GLN A 132 -6.28 -21.22 14.82
CA GLN A 132 -6.76 -22.38 15.58
C GLN A 132 -8.29 -22.43 15.66
N ARG A 133 -8.95 -21.27 15.80
CA ARG A 133 -10.42 -21.16 15.84
C ARG A 133 -11.09 -21.22 14.47
N ALA A 134 -10.34 -20.97 13.39
CA ALA A 134 -10.88 -21.01 12.04
C ALA A 134 -11.20 -22.45 11.61
N GLY A 135 -12.42 -22.67 11.12
CA GLY A 135 -12.78 -23.94 10.46
C GLY A 135 -12.09 -24.12 9.10
N LEU A 136 -12.23 -25.31 8.51
CA LEU A 136 -11.54 -25.68 7.27
C LEU A 136 -11.79 -24.70 6.11
N ALA A 137 -13.04 -24.24 5.92
CA ALA A 137 -13.38 -23.31 4.86
C ALA A 137 -12.70 -21.94 5.02
N ILE A 138 -12.68 -21.38 6.25
CA ILE A 138 -12.01 -20.10 6.52
C ILE A 138 -10.51 -20.24 6.37
N ARG A 139 -9.91 -21.34 6.83
CA ARG A 139 -8.48 -21.61 6.59
C ARG A 139 -8.15 -21.68 5.11
N ALA A 140 -8.97 -22.36 4.31
CA ALA A 140 -8.81 -22.42 2.85
C ALA A 140 -8.90 -21.02 2.21
N LEU A 141 -9.84 -20.17 2.64
CA LEU A 141 -9.94 -18.78 2.18
C LEU A 141 -8.73 -17.93 2.60
N LEU A 142 -8.23 -18.09 3.82
CA LEU A 142 -7.03 -17.39 4.31
C LEU A 142 -5.77 -17.81 3.54
N ILE A 143 -5.64 -19.09 3.21
CA ILE A 143 -4.59 -19.62 2.33
C ILE A 143 -4.75 -19.01 0.94
N PHE A 144 -5.94 -19.10 0.34
CA PHE A 144 -6.19 -18.58 -1.00
C PHE A 144 -5.91 -17.08 -1.11
N ARG A 145 -6.32 -16.28 -0.12
CA ARG A 145 -6.03 -14.83 -0.01
C ARG A 145 -4.53 -14.50 -0.04
N ASN A 146 -3.67 -15.44 0.37
CA ASN A 146 -2.21 -15.32 0.35
C ASN A 146 -1.59 -15.73 -1.01
N THR A 147 -2.41 -15.91 -2.04
CA THR A 147 -1.98 -15.93 -3.46
C THR A 147 -2.32 -14.59 -4.10
N PHE A 148 -1.67 -14.24 -5.20
CA PHE A 148 -1.93 -13.00 -5.93
C PHE A 148 -3.38 -12.95 -6.45
N ILE A 149 -3.85 -14.02 -7.13
CA ILE A 149 -5.22 -14.06 -7.66
C ILE A 149 -6.24 -14.07 -6.52
N GLY A 150 -6.00 -14.84 -5.46
CA GLY A 150 -6.90 -14.84 -4.31
C GLY A 150 -6.92 -13.48 -3.59
N ARG A 151 -5.81 -12.75 -3.54
CA ARG A 151 -5.80 -11.37 -3.02
C ARG A 151 -6.76 -10.49 -3.80
N LEU A 152 -6.73 -10.54 -5.13
CA LEU A 152 -7.62 -9.73 -5.97
C LEU A 152 -9.09 -10.13 -5.82
N LEU A 153 -9.37 -11.43 -5.67
CA LEU A 153 -10.73 -11.95 -5.68
C LEU A 153 -11.41 -11.95 -4.31
N VAL A 154 -10.69 -12.28 -3.23
CA VAL A 154 -11.27 -12.39 -1.87
C VAL A 154 -10.73 -11.35 -0.91
N GLY A 155 -9.56 -10.75 -1.17
CA GLY A 155 -8.95 -9.72 -0.32
C GLY A 155 -9.88 -8.56 0.01
N PRO A 156 -10.56 -7.94 -0.97
CA PRO A 156 -11.50 -6.86 -0.69
C PRO A 156 -12.65 -7.27 0.24
N ALA A 157 -13.22 -8.47 0.06
CA ALA A 157 -14.25 -8.98 0.96
C ALA A 157 -13.75 -9.11 2.41
N PHE A 158 -12.51 -9.57 2.60
CA PHE A 158 -11.89 -9.60 3.93
C PHE A 158 -11.71 -8.20 4.51
N ALA A 159 -11.25 -7.22 3.72
CA ALA A 159 -11.07 -5.84 4.19
C ALA A 159 -12.41 -5.19 4.60
N ILE A 160 -13.45 -5.36 3.78
CA ILE A 160 -14.81 -4.85 4.08
C ILE A 160 -15.34 -5.50 5.37
N ALA A 161 -15.21 -6.82 5.49
CA ALA A 161 -15.70 -7.54 6.67
C ALA A 161 -14.93 -7.17 7.94
N ALA A 162 -13.60 -7.08 7.87
CA ALA A 162 -12.76 -6.72 9.01
C ALA A 162 -13.11 -5.31 9.52
N THR A 163 -13.18 -4.33 8.61
CA THR A 163 -13.58 -2.96 8.94
C THR A 163 -14.97 -2.94 9.57
N GLY A 164 -15.96 -3.61 8.95
CA GLY A 164 -17.32 -3.66 9.50
C GLY A 164 -17.39 -4.28 10.90
N VAL A 165 -16.61 -5.33 11.16
CA VAL A 165 -16.54 -5.97 12.49
C VAL A 165 -15.91 -5.03 13.52
N ASP A 166 -14.84 -4.32 13.17
CA ASP A 166 -14.15 -3.43 14.10
C ASP A 166 -14.97 -2.18 14.42
N GLU A 167 -15.67 -1.62 13.44
CA GLU A 167 -16.63 -0.53 13.65
C GLU A 167 -17.78 -0.94 14.58
N LEU A 168 -18.36 -2.13 14.37
CA LEU A 168 -19.39 -2.67 15.26
C LEU A 168 -18.88 -2.91 16.68
N ARG A 169 -17.63 -3.38 16.84
CA ARG A 169 -17.01 -3.55 18.16
C ARG A 169 -16.77 -2.21 18.85
N SER A 170 -16.34 -1.19 18.13
CA SER A 170 -16.14 0.16 18.67
C SER A 170 -17.46 0.74 19.18
N ILE A 171 -18.54 0.64 18.40
CA ILE A 171 -19.89 1.06 18.83
C ILE A 171 -20.34 0.29 20.08
N LYS A 172 -20.16 -1.03 20.12
CA LYS A 172 -20.51 -1.86 21.30
C LYS A 172 -19.72 -1.50 22.56
N ARG A 173 -18.51 -0.95 22.41
CA ARG A 173 -17.67 -0.44 23.51
C ARG A 173 -17.99 1.01 23.89
N GLY A 174 -18.97 1.65 23.23
CA GLY A 174 -19.35 3.04 23.47
C GLY A 174 -18.52 4.07 22.70
N ASP A 175 -17.62 3.65 21.81
CA ASP A 175 -16.88 4.57 20.94
C ASP A 175 -17.69 4.86 19.67
N LEU A 176 -18.29 6.05 19.63
CA LEU A 176 -19.16 6.51 18.54
C LEU A 176 -18.46 7.48 17.58
N ARG A 177 -17.14 7.65 17.68
CA ARG A 177 -16.40 8.69 16.95
C ARG A 177 -16.55 8.61 15.43
N HIS A 178 -16.65 7.40 14.86
CA HIS A 178 -16.79 7.19 13.41
C HIS A 178 -18.24 7.22 12.92
N VAL A 179 -19.24 7.16 13.82
CA VAL A 179 -20.66 7.05 13.42
C VAL A 179 -21.11 8.20 12.52
N PRO A 180 -20.85 9.49 12.83
CA PRO A 180 -21.23 10.60 11.96
C PRO A 180 -20.62 10.49 10.56
N MET A 181 -19.39 10.00 10.47
CA MET A 181 -18.66 9.85 9.21
C MET A 181 -19.24 8.73 8.36
N TRP A 182 -19.60 7.60 8.97
CA TRP A 182 -20.32 6.53 8.28
C TRP A 182 -21.69 6.99 7.79
N VAL A 183 -22.46 7.73 8.61
CA VAL A 183 -23.76 8.26 8.19
C VAL A 183 -23.59 9.20 6.99
N ALA A 184 -22.65 10.15 7.05
CA ALA A 184 -22.38 11.07 5.94
C ALA A 184 -21.96 10.32 4.67
N HIS A 185 -21.07 9.34 4.79
CA HIS A 185 -20.62 8.50 3.67
C HIS A 185 -21.77 7.69 3.05
N LEU A 186 -22.61 7.04 3.87
CA LEU A 186 -23.73 6.24 3.38
C LEU A 186 -24.81 7.10 2.71
N VAL A 187 -25.09 8.30 3.23
CA VAL A 187 -26.00 9.26 2.60
C VAL A 187 -25.45 9.72 1.25
N ALA A 188 -24.17 10.11 1.19
CA ALA A 188 -23.52 10.52 -0.05
C ALA A 188 -23.49 9.36 -1.07
N LEU A 189 -23.20 8.14 -0.61
CA LEU A 189 -23.16 6.95 -1.45
C LEU A 189 -24.54 6.63 -2.01
N ALA A 190 -25.60 6.72 -1.19
CA ALA A 190 -26.97 6.53 -1.64
C ALA A 190 -27.36 7.57 -2.69
N ALA A 191 -27.06 8.86 -2.44
CA ALA A 191 -27.33 9.93 -3.40
C ALA A 191 -26.59 9.72 -4.73
N LEU A 192 -25.30 9.37 -4.68
CA LEU A 192 -24.48 9.09 -5.86
C LEU A 192 -25.01 7.88 -6.64
N THR A 193 -25.38 6.81 -5.93
CA THR A 193 -25.93 5.58 -6.53
C THR A 193 -27.27 5.84 -7.21
N VAL A 194 -28.15 6.63 -6.58
CA VAL A 194 -29.43 7.04 -7.17
C VAL A 194 -29.20 7.88 -8.43
N TRP A 195 -28.28 8.84 -8.38
CA TRP A 195 -27.92 9.65 -9.55
C TRP A 195 -27.37 8.79 -10.70
N LEU A 196 -26.43 7.89 -10.43
CA LEU A 196 -25.89 6.95 -11.41
C LEU A 196 -26.98 6.10 -12.06
N GLN A 197 -27.90 5.56 -11.25
CA GLN A 197 -28.95 4.69 -11.74
C GLN A 197 -30.00 5.45 -12.56
N ARG A 198 -30.42 6.64 -12.11
CA ARG A 198 -31.53 7.39 -12.72
C ARG A 198 -31.09 8.24 -13.90
N VAL A 199 -29.91 8.87 -13.80
CA VAL A 199 -29.41 9.83 -14.80
C VAL A 199 -28.46 9.15 -15.78
N CYS A 200 -27.45 8.44 -15.26
CA CYS A 200 -26.40 7.85 -16.08
C CYS A 200 -26.78 6.48 -16.68
N GLY A 201 -27.77 5.79 -16.11
CA GLY A 201 -28.14 4.43 -16.54
C GLY A 201 -27.15 3.36 -16.08
N VAL A 202 -26.35 3.63 -15.04
CA VAL A 202 -25.46 2.65 -14.40
C VAL A 202 -26.22 2.00 -13.24
N PRO A 203 -26.59 0.71 -13.30
CA PRO A 203 -27.30 0.04 -12.23
C PRO A 203 -26.50 0.05 -10.92
N ALA A 204 -27.19 0.16 -9.78
CA ALA A 204 -26.55 0.22 -8.46
C ALA A 204 -25.59 -0.95 -8.20
N TRP A 205 -25.93 -2.18 -8.60
CA TRP A 205 -25.07 -3.35 -8.42
C TRP A 205 -23.76 -3.24 -9.23
N ALA A 206 -23.82 -2.67 -10.45
CA ALA A 206 -22.64 -2.51 -11.29
C ALA A 206 -21.70 -1.46 -10.71
N PHE A 207 -22.25 -0.43 -10.07
CA PHE A 207 -21.44 0.54 -9.33
C PHE A 207 -20.87 -0.05 -8.03
N ILE A 208 -21.69 -0.61 -7.15
CA ILE A 208 -21.26 -1.07 -5.82
C ILE A 208 -20.33 -2.29 -5.93
N ILE A 209 -20.77 -3.32 -6.65
CA ILE A 209 -20.01 -4.56 -6.79
C ILE A 209 -18.99 -4.41 -7.92
N GLY A 210 -19.41 -4.03 -9.13
CA GLY A 210 -18.51 -3.96 -10.27
C GLY A 210 -17.39 -2.93 -10.07
N ALA A 211 -17.75 -1.64 -9.93
CA ALA A 211 -16.77 -0.57 -9.80
C ALA A 211 -16.15 -0.50 -8.40
N GLY A 212 -16.97 -0.57 -7.33
CA GLY A 212 -16.50 -0.47 -5.95
C GLY A 212 -15.58 -1.62 -5.54
N TYR A 213 -16.03 -2.87 -5.71
CA TYR A 213 -15.17 -4.04 -5.44
C TYR A 213 -13.98 -4.09 -6.40
N GLY A 214 -14.20 -3.76 -7.67
CA GLY A 214 -13.13 -3.68 -8.68
C GLY A 214 -12.04 -2.67 -8.31
N SER A 215 -12.41 -1.53 -7.72
CA SER A 215 -11.46 -0.52 -7.22
C SER A 215 -10.57 -1.08 -6.12
N LEU A 216 -11.17 -1.74 -5.13
CA LEU A 216 -10.42 -2.41 -4.05
C LEU A 216 -9.55 -3.55 -4.58
N SER A 217 -10.04 -4.31 -5.54
CA SER A 217 -9.30 -5.41 -6.18
C SER A 217 -8.05 -4.87 -6.90
N LEU A 218 -8.20 -3.82 -7.72
CA LEU A 218 -7.08 -3.15 -8.38
C LEU A 218 -6.11 -2.52 -7.36
N GLY A 219 -6.63 -1.87 -6.32
CA GLY A 219 -5.82 -1.35 -5.21
C GLY A 219 -5.02 -2.45 -4.50
N SER A 220 -5.57 -3.66 -4.43
CA SER A 220 -4.90 -4.82 -3.82
C SER A 220 -3.69 -5.33 -4.61
N ILE A 221 -3.50 -4.89 -5.87
CA ILE A 221 -2.26 -5.14 -6.62
C ILE A 221 -1.09 -4.41 -5.95
N ARG A 222 -1.30 -3.15 -5.55
CA ARG A 222 -0.31 -2.33 -4.82
C ARG A 222 0.04 -2.97 -3.48
N SER A 223 -0.99 -3.32 -2.70
CA SER A 223 -0.81 -3.82 -1.34
C SER A 223 -0.44 -5.30 -1.26
N PHE A 224 -0.40 -6.01 -2.38
CA PHE A 224 0.02 -7.41 -2.38
C PHE A 224 1.50 -7.50 -2.01
N GLN A 225 1.82 -8.12 -0.87
CA GLN A 225 3.20 -8.29 -0.42
C GLN A 225 3.98 -6.97 -0.33
N GLU A 226 3.31 -5.87 0.00
CA GLU A 226 3.99 -4.59 0.26
C GLU A 226 4.76 -4.62 1.59
N HIS A 227 4.33 -5.50 2.50
CA HIS A 227 5.09 -5.89 3.68
C HIS A 227 5.44 -7.37 3.70
N ARG A 228 6.52 -7.73 4.41
CA ARG A 228 6.92 -9.10 4.74
C ARG A 228 7.24 -9.24 6.22
N ALA A 229 7.10 -10.45 6.76
CA ALA A 229 7.62 -10.74 8.09
C ALA A 229 9.15 -10.68 8.05
N ALA A 230 9.75 -9.81 8.87
CA ALA A 230 11.19 -9.69 9.05
C ALA A 230 11.52 -9.19 10.47
N HIS A 231 12.71 -9.52 10.99
CA HIS A 231 13.14 -9.10 12.33
C HIS A 231 13.29 -7.58 12.42
N ALA A 232 14.12 -6.99 11.55
CA ALA A 232 14.28 -5.55 11.41
C ALA A 232 13.04 -4.96 10.73
N HIS A 233 12.53 -3.83 11.23
CA HIS A 233 11.28 -3.24 10.74
C HIS A 233 11.45 -2.63 9.34
N GLU A 234 12.61 -2.05 9.08
CA GLU A 234 13.02 -1.52 7.78
C GLU A 234 13.06 -2.61 6.69
N HIS A 235 13.30 -3.87 7.06
CA HIS A 235 13.27 -5.00 6.13
C HIS A 235 11.86 -5.48 5.79
N ARG A 236 10.83 -4.96 6.48
CA ARG A 236 9.45 -5.39 6.28
C ARG A 236 8.83 -4.73 5.07
N THR A 237 9.25 -3.54 4.66
CA THR A 237 8.57 -2.76 3.62
C THR A 237 9.27 -2.87 2.26
N VAL A 238 8.50 -3.08 1.21
CA VAL A 238 9.03 -3.33 -0.14
C VAL A 238 9.49 -2.06 -0.85
N ILE A 239 10.42 -2.26 -1.78
CA ILE A 239 10.68 -1.35 -2.90
C ILE A 239 10.28 -2.07 -4.18
N ASN A 240 9.31 -1.53 -4.91
CA ASN A 240 8.85 -2.10 -6.17
C ASN A 240 9.17 -1.14 -7.33
N GLU A 241 10.09 -1.54 -8.21
CA GLU A 241 10.48 -0.81 -9.42
C GLU A 241 9.46 -1.04 -10.54
N ALA A 242 8.26 -0.51 -10.35
CA ALA A 242 7.14 -0.73 -11.25
C ALA A 242 7.22 0.12 -12.53
N GLY A 243 6.58 -0.37 -13.60
CA GLY A 243 6.42 0.37 -14.85
C GLY A 243 5.60 1.66 -14.70
N TRP A 244 5.73 2.56 -15.67
CA TRP A 244 5.15 3.92 -15.62
C TRP A 244 3.63 3.93 -15.34
N PHE A 245 2.88 2.99 -15.92
CA PHE A 245 1.43 2.89 -15.72
C PHE A 245 1.09 2.69 -14.24
N TRP A 246 1.74 1.72 -13.59
CA TRP A 246 1.52 1.43 -12.18
C TRP A 246 1.99 2.56 -11.26
N ARG A 247 3.10 3.20 -11.62
CA ARG A 247 3.60 4.38 -10.92
C ARG A 247 2.63 5.54 -10.98
N LEU A 248 1.89 5.71 -12.08
CA LEU A 248 0.84 6.72 -12.16
C LEU A 248 -0.41 6.29 -11.39
N LEU A 249 -0.85 5.05 -11.56
CA LEU A 249 -2.06 4.53 -10.91
C LEU A 249 -1.95 4.55 -9.37
N PHE A 250 -0.77 4.19 -8.84
CA PHE A 250 -0.50 4.14 -7.41
C PHE A 250 0.31 5.33 -6.90
N LEU A 251 0.44 6.39 -7.70
CA LEU A 251 1.11 7.64 -7.31
C LEU A 251 2.50 7.41 -6.69
N ASN A 252 3.34 6.64 -7.39
CA ASN A 252 4.68 6.21 -6.97
C ASN A 252 4.76 5.53 -5.59
N ASN A 253 3.64 5.18 -4.96
CA ASN A 253 3.61 4.51 -3.66
C ASN A 253 4.12 3.05 -3.73
N ASN A 254 4.44 2.56 -4.94
CA ASN A 254 5.24 1.35 -5.15
C ASN A 254 6.66 1.45 -4.57
N TYR A 255 7.20 2.66 -4.36
CA TYR A 255 8.42 2.86 -3.56
C TYR A 255 8.07 2.92 -2.08
N HIS A 256 7.39 1.88 -1.59
CA HIS A 256 6.65 1.92 -0.34
C HIS A 256 7.54 2.15 0.89
N LEU A 257 8.76 1.59 0.92
CA LEU A 257 9.73 1.89 1.98
C LEU A 257 10.09 3.38 2.03
N VAL A 258 10.30 4.03 0.87
CA VAL A 258 10.58 5.47 0.79
C VAL A 258 9.39 6.27 1.33
N HIS A 259 8.17 5.81 1.04
CA HIS A 259 6.96 6.42 1.56
C HIS A 259 6.82 6.26 3.09
N HIS A 260 7.10 5.09 3.66
CA HIS A 260 7.12 4.88 5.11
C HIS A 260 8.16 5.74 5.83
N ASP A 261 9.37 5.81 5.26
CA ASP A 261 10.44 6.66 5.79
C ASP A 261 10.07 8.15 5.67
N LEU A 262 9.43 8.56 4.58
CA LEU A 262 9.17 9.97 4.25
C LEU A 262 7.71 10.23 3.83
N PRO A 263 6.72 10.08 4.74
CA PRO A 263 5.29 10.10 4.38
C PRO A 263 4.79 11.46 3.87
N HIS A 264 5.51 12.54 4.18
CA HIS A 264 5.21 13.92 3.79
C HIS A 264 5.78 14.33 2.42
N VAL A 265 6.49 13.42 1.74
CA VAL A 265 7.02 13.65 0.41
C VAL A 265 5.90 13.40 -0.59
N PRO A 266 5.55 14.39 -1.45
CA PRO A 266 4.45 14.25 -2.38
C PRO A 266 4.76 13.18 -3.41
N TRP A 267 3.71 12.52 -3.88
CA TRP A 267 3.82 11.37 -4.77
C TRP A 267 4.72 11.58 -6.00
N PHE A 268 4.72 12.79 -6.58
CA PHE A 268 5.50 13.10 -7.78
C PHE A 268 7.00 13.18 -7.53
N ALA A 269 7.44 13.33 -6.27
CA ALA A 269 8.86 13.40 -5.88
C ALA A 269 9.43 12.06 -5.42
N LEU A 270 8.61 11.11 -4.97
CA LEU A 270 9.04 9.83 -4.38
C LEU A 270 10.06 9.08 -5.24
N ARG A 271 9.86 9.02 -6.56
CA ARG A 271 10.80 8.35 -7.44
C ARG A 271 12.18 9.01 -7.43
N GLU A 272 12.26 10.33 -7.53
CA GLU A 272 13.54 11.04 -7.59
C GLU A 272 14.33 10.81 -6.30
N VAL A 273 13.64 10.79 -5.16
CA VAL A 273 14.21 10.45 -3.84
C VAL A 273 14.77 9.03 -3.84
N TYR A 274 14.00 8.06 -4.36
CA TYR A 274 14.46 6.68 -4.48
C TYR A 274 15.69 6.59 -5.39
N GLU A 275 15.64 7.13 -6.61
CA GLU A 275 16.71 6.98 -7.61
C GLU A 275 18.02 7.60 -7.14
N THR A 276 17.96 8.73 -6.43
CA THR A 276 19.13 9.42 -5.87
C THR A 276 19.85 8.59 -4.81
N SER A 277 19.10 7.84 -3.99
CA SER A 277 19.62 7.04 -2.88
C SER A 277 19.31 5.54 -3.06
N ARG A 278 19.22 5.07 -4.31
CA ARG A 278 18.67 3.76 -4.66
C ARG A 278 19.32 2.62 -3.89
N GLN A 279 20.65 2.62 -3.89
CA GLN A 279 21.42 1.55 -3.27
C GLN A 279 21.17 1.53 -1.75
N GLN A 280 21.25 2.69 -1.09
CA GLN A 280 21.02 2.79 0.36
C GLN A 280 19.63 2.31 0.78
N TYR A 281 18.60 2.61 -0.03
CA TYR A 281 17.25 2.09 0.23
C TYR A 281 17.15 0.57 0.03
N ILE A 282 17.85 0.00 -0.96
CA ILE A 282 17.92 -1.46 -1.14
C ILE A 282 18.59 -2.13 0.06
N GLU A 283 19.70 -1.58 0.55
CA GLU A 283 20.38 -2.06 1.77
C GLU A 283 19.45 -1.97 2.98
N ARG A 284 18.82 -0.81 3.18
CA ARG A 284 17.86 -0.56 4.27
C ARG A 284 16.65 -1.49 4.22
N SER A 285 16.19 -1.89 3.05
CA SER A 285 15.09 -2.86 2.90
C SER A 285 15.50 -4.32 3.19
N GLY A 286 16.80 -4.58 3.46
CA GLY A 286 17.33 -5.94 3.53
C GLY A 286 17.15 -6.68 2.21
N GLY A 287 17.31 -5.97 1.08
CA GLY A 287 17.12 -6.50 -0.27
C GLY A 287 15.67 -6.84 -0.63
N PHE A 288 14.67 -6.22 0.01
CA PHE A 288 13.25 -6.40 -0.36
C PHE A 288 12.88 -5.59 -1.60
N LEU A 289 13.48 -5.97 -2.73
CA LEU A 289 13.32 -5.33 -4.03
C LEU A 289 12.50 -6.23 -4.96
N VAL A 290 11.60 -5.64 -5.72
CA VAL A 290 10.76 -6.32 -6.72
C VAL A 290 10.79 -5.53 -8.03
N HIS A 291 10.91 -6.22 -9.17
CA HIS A 291 10.96 -5.61 -10.50
C HIS A 291 9.58 -5.58 -11.16
N GLY A 292 8.65 -4.86 -10.51
CA GLY A 292 7.29 -4.66 -11.00
C GLY A 292 6.30 -5.73 -10.55
N TYR A 293 5.02 -5.36 -10.57
CA TYR A 293 3.91 -6.23 -10.15
C TYR A 293 3.76 -7.52 -10.99
N SER A 294 4.32 -7.56 -12.21
CA SER A 294 4.33 -8.77 -13.04
C SER A 294 5.23 -9.87 -12.48
N GLU A 295 6.23 -9.52 -11.67
CA GLU A 295 7.04 -10.50 -10.94
C GLU A 295 6.18 -11.25 -9.92
N TRP A 296 5.41 -10.53 -9.10
CA TRP A 296 4.48 -11.16 -8.17
C TRP A 296 3.40 -11.98 -8.85
N LEU A 297 2.84 -11.50 -9.96
CA LEU A 297 1.89 -12.29 -10.73
C LEU A 297 2.52 -13.61 -11.20
N ARG A 298 3.74 -13.58 -11.74
CA ARG A 298 4.42 -14.79 -12.23
C ARG A 298 4.76 -15.77 -11.11
N LEU A 299 5.25 -15.26 -9.97
CA LEU A 299 5.69 -16.10 -8.85
C LEU A 299 4.52 -16.61 -8.01
N TYR A 300 3.49 -15.78 -7.81
CA TYR A 300 2.47 -15.98 -6.78
C TYR A 300 1.04 -15.95 -7.30
N ALA A 301 0.80 -16.06 -8.62
CA ALA A 301 -0.57 -16.17 -9.17
C ALA A 301 -1.45 -17.12 -8.34
N PHE A 302 -0.94 -18.33 -8.10
CA PHE A 302 -1.58 -19.36 -7.28
C PHE A 302 -0.67 -19.96 -6.21
N ALA A 303 0.60 -19.55 -6.16
CA ALA A 303 1.51 -19.95 -5.09
C ALA A 303 1.37 -19.02 -3.87
N LEU A 304 1.58 -19.57 -2.68
CA LEU A 304 1.54 -18.80 -1.45
C LEU A 304 2.75 -17.90 -1.34
N VAL A 305 2.51 -16.62 -1.09
CA VAL A 305 3.57 -15.66 -0.81
C VAL A 305 4.11 -15.80 0.61
N ALA A 306 3.24 -16.16 1.55
CA ALA A 306 3.57 -16.47 2.93
C ALA A 306 2.53 -17.41 3.55
N THR A 307 2.91 -18.07 4.65
CA THR A 307 1.96 -18.77 5.51
C THR A 307 1.00 -17.75 6.16
N PRO A 308 -0.31 -18.04 6.24
CA PRO A 308 -1.27 -17.09 6.81
C PRO A 308 -1.04 -16.76 8.29
N VAL A 309 -0.36 -17.63 9.04
CA VAL A 309 -0.11 -17.43 10.47
C VAL A 309 1.14 -16.59 10.68
N HIS A 310 1.03 -15.52 11.46
CA HIS A 310 2.18 -14.71 11.84
C HIS A 310 3.12 -15.50 12.78
N GLY A 311 4.40 -15.59 12.44
CA GLY A 311 5.44 -16.17 13.31
C GLY A 311 5.65 -17.70 13.19
N ASP A 312 4.91 -18.42 12.35
CA ASP A 312 5.22 -19.82 12.03
C ASP A 312 6.47 -19.86 11.12
N ASN A 313 7.62 -20.17 11.73
CA ASN A 313 8.96 -20.44 11.18
C ASN A 313 9.27 -19.94 9.75
N LEU A 314 9.96 -18.80 9.70
CA LEU A 314 10.73 -18.26 8.55
C LEU A 314 11.84 -19.20 8.01
N SER A 315 12.04 -20.39 8.60
CA SER A 315 13.14 -21.30 8.23
C SER A 315 12.79 -22.32 7.15
N ASP A 316 11.54 -22.81 7.06
CA ASP A 316 11.20 -23.93 6.17
C ASP A 316 10.61 -23.50 4.81
N PHE A 317 10.04 -22.29 4.70
CA PHE A 317 9.39 -21.83 3.46
C PHE A 317 10.34 -21.05 2.54
N ILE A 318 11.28 -20.26 3.10
CA ILE A 318 12.27 -19.50 2.31
C ILE A 318 13.29 -20.44 1.64
N GLN A 319 13.57 -21.61 2.21
CA GLN A 319 14.46 -22.60 1.60
C GLN A 319 13.91 -23.18 0.28
N LYS A 320 12.60 -23.03 0.00
CA LYS A 320 11.98 -23.52 -1.25
C LYS A 320 11.85 -22.48 -2.36
N ASN A 321 12.06 -21.19 -2.08
CA ASN A 321 12.04 -20.14 -3.10
C ASN A 321 13.30 -19.27 -2.95
N PRO A 322 14.27 -19.37 -3.87
CA PRO A 322 15.46 -18.53 -3.80
C PRO A 322 15.08 -17.05 -3.95
N PRO A 323 15.85 -16.12 -3.35
CA PRO A 323 15.65 -14.69 -3.57
C PRO A 323 15.80 -14.36 -5.06
N ALA A 324 14.92 -13.48 -5.58
CA ALA A 324 14.85 -13.07 -6.98
C ALA A 324 16.17 -12.49 -7.55
N SER A 325 17.14 -12.15 -6.69
CA SER A 325 18.47 -11.69 -7.09
C SER A 325 19.47 -12.80 -7.43
N ALA A 326 19.17 -14.08 -7.14
CA ALA A 326 20.12 -15.18 -7.34
C ALA A 326 20.17 -15.73 -8.78
N TRP A 327 19.30 -15.26 -9.69
CA TRP A 327 19.18 -15.82 -11.05
C TRP A 327 19.91 -15.05 -12.16
N PHE A 328 20.71 -14.03 -11.81
CA PHE A 328 21.44 -13.21 -12.78
C PHE A 328 22.97 -13.22 -12.65
N ALA A 329 23.54 -14.26 -12.04
CA ALA A 329 24.98 -14.53 -12.09
C ALA A 329 25.22 -15.91 -12.70
N GLY A 330 25.08 -16.03 -14.03
CA GLY A 330 25.08 -17.34 -14.66
C GLY A 330 25.37 -17.38 -16.16
N THR A 331 26.10 -16.43 -16.74
CA THR A 331 26.83 -16.69 -17.99
C THR A 331 27.88 -15.61 -18.20
N LEU A 332 29.15 -15.91 -17.88
CA LEU A 332 30.37 -15.49 -18.57
C LEU A 332 31.60 -15.81 -17.71
N ARG A 333 32.63 -16.37 -18.38
CA ARG A 333 33.96 -16.84 -17.90
C ARG A 333 33.92 -18.23 -17.25
N GLY A 334 34.59 -19.25 -17.79
CA GLY A 334 35.87 -19.25 -18.49
C GLY A 334 36.83 -20.09 -17.65
N ASN A 335 37.09 -21.32 -18.09
CA ASN A 335 37.92 -22.31 -17.41
C ASN A 335 39.25 -21.73 -16.92
N PHE A 336 39.51 -21.79 -15.62
CA PHE A 336 40.86 -21.97 -15.08
C PHE A 336 40.79 -22.74 -13.76
N MET A 337 41.38 -23.94 -13.77
CA MET A 337 41.70 -24.73 -12.58
C MET A 337 42.83 -24.03 -11.80
N ALA A 338 42.67 -23.86 -10.49
CA ALA A 338 43.79 -23.81 -9.54
C ALA A 338 43.33 -24.13 -8.11
N VAL A 339 43.65 -25.37 -7.72
CA VAL A 339 44.11 -25.87 -6.41
C VAL A 339 43.74 -25.11 -5.12
N VAL A 340 43.04 -25.85 -4.27
CA VAL A 340 42.71 -25.61 -2.85
C VAL A 340 43.94 -25.36 -1.97
N ARG A 341 43.87 -24.36 -1.07
CA ARG A 341 44.47 -24.48 0.27
C ARG A 341 43.67 -23.74 1.35
N ARG A 342 43.36 -24.51 2.40
CA ARG A 342 42.61 -24.18 3.61
C ARG A 342 43.53 -23.53 4.66
N ARG A 343 43.08 -22.49 5.35
CA ARG A 343 43.47 -21.99 6.70
C ARG A 343 42.93 -20.56 6.85
N GLU A 344 42.51 -20.01 7.98
CA GLU A 344 42.14 -20.42 9.34
C GLU A 344 41.48 -19.15 9.94
N LEU A 345 40.53 -19.30 10.86
CA LEU A 345 39.85 -18.20 11.56
C LEU A 345 40.82 -17.32 12.36
N ARG A 346 40.53 -16.02 12.47
CA ARG A 346 40.76 -15.23 13.69
C ARG A 346 39.73 -14.11 13.83
N GLU A 347 39.05 -14.13 14.96
CA GLU A 347 38.21 -13.08 15.51
C GLU A 347 39.06 -11.84 15.86
N ALA A 348 38.50 -10.66 15.63
CA ALA A 348 38.97 -9.42 16.24
C ALA A 348 37.75 -8.65 16.79
N ASN A 349 37.69 -8.57 18.11
CA ASN A 349 36.74 -7.77 18.89
C ASN A 349 37.07 -6.28 18.84
N LEU A 350 36.03 -5.48 19.19
CA LEU A 350 36.00 -4.14 19.81
C LEU A 350 35.40 -3.01 18.93
N PRO A 351 34.76 -1.99 19.52
CA PRO A 351 33.75 -2.00 20.60
C PRO A 351 32.50 -1.14 20.24
N ALA A 352 31.49 -1.22 21.12
CA ALA A 352 30.18 -0.57 21.01
C ALA A 352 30.15 0.91 21.44
N THR A 353 29.00 1.53 21.15
CA THR A 353 28.40 2.78 21.66
C THR A 353 28.71 4.09 20.92
N ALA A 354 27.72 4.53 20.12
CA ALA A 354 27.51 5.93 19.76
C ALA A 354 26.12 6.36 20.26
N GLU A 355 26.11 7.47 20.96
CA GLU A 355 25.01 8.00 21.77
C GLU A 355 23.80 8.47 20.94
N ARG A 356 22.60 8.23 21.49
CA ARG A 356 21.35 8.87 21.06
C ARG A 356 21.30 10.29 21.60
N GLN A 357 21.36 11.30 20.73
CA GLN A 357 20.93 12.65 21.10
C GLN A 357 19.44 12.84 20.78
N THR A 358 18.69 13.12 21.85
CA THR A 358 17.28 13.51 21.82
C THR A 358 17.22 15.03 21.81
N ALA A 359 16.60 15.65 20.81
CA ALA A 359 16.26 17.07 20.84
C ALA A 359 14.74 17.23 20.72
N ARG A 360 14.09 17.38 21.89
CA ARG A 360 12.80 18.06 22.03
C ARG A 360 13.08 19.54 22.27
N GLN A 361 12.43 20.41 21.49
CA GLN A 361 11.81 21.71 21.85
C GLN A 361 12.07 22.84 20.85
N ALA A 362 10.97 23.59 20.64
CA ALA A 362 10.83 24.99 20.21
C ALA A 362 11.01 25.35 18.73
N LEU A 363 9.90 25.25 17.95
CA LEU A 363 9.09 26.38 17.44
C LEU A 363 8.02 25.90 16.46
#